data_AF-A0A845JZE8-F1
#
_entry.id   AF-A0A845JZE8-F1
#
_cell.length_a   1.000
_cell.length_b   1.000
_cell.length_c   1.000
_cell.angle_alpha   90.00
_cell.angle_beta   90.00
_cell.angle_gamma   90.00
#
_symmetry.space_group_name_H-M   'P 1'
#
loop_
_entity.id
_entity.type
_entity.pdbx_description
1 polymer ?
#
loop_
_entity_poly.entity_id
_entity_poly.type
_entity_poly.pdbx_seq_one_letter_code
_entity_poly.pdbx_strand_id
1 'polypeptide(L)' 'MKDKYNIEMEDISCFPLERSLDFLSWEDISYQDLLETVLKDLDDDQAHRFCRVVRGGSSFKLNNYFYRIKFN' A
#
# COMPACT_ATOMS: atom_id res chain seq x y z
N MET A 1 -13.21 1.29 -3.40
CA MET A 1 -13.86 0.49 -2.35
C MET A 1 -14.24 1.47 -1.23
N LYS A 2 -15.45 1.41 -0.66
CA LYS A 2 -15.86 2.31 0.44
C LYS A 2 -15.65 1.56 1.76
N ASP A 3 -15.07 2.22 2.76
CA ASP A 3 -14.93 1.66 4.11
C ASP A 3 -16.23 1.71 4.93
N LYS A 4 -16.20 1.13 6.13
CA LYS A 4 -17.28 1.19 7.13
C LYS A 4 -17.66 2.61 7.58
N TYR A 5 -16.84 3.62 7.26
CA TYR A 5 -17.08 5.03 7.54
C TYR A 5 -17.54 5.83 6.33
N ASN A 6 -17.81 5.15 5.21
CA ASN A 6 -18.25 5.74 3.94
C ASN A 6 -17.22 6.71 3.34
N ILE A 7 -15.95 6.58 3.71
CA ILE A 7 -14.82 7.31 3.15
C ILE A 7 -14.35 6.53 1.91
N GLU A 8 -14.18 7.23 0.79
CA GLU A 8 -13.61 6.63 -0.41
C GLU A 8 -12.14 6.33 -0.15
N MET A 9 -11.80 5.03 -0.18
CA MET A 9 -10.41 4.57 -0.08
C MET A 9 -9.64 5.11 -1.27
N GLU A 10 -8.53 5.81 -1.01
CA GLU A 10 -7.76 6.44 -2.09
C GLU A 10 -7.21 5.38 -3.05
N ASP A 11 -7.49 5.59 -4.34
CA ASP A 11 -7.10 4.63 -5.37
C ASP A 11 -5.61 4.76 -5.68
N ILE A 12 -4.87 3.70 -5.35
CA ILE A 12 -3.46 3.56 -5.67
C ILE A 12 -3.20 2.52 -6.78
N SER A 13 -4.25 1.92 -7.35
CA SER A 13 -4.14 0.84 -8.34
C SER A 13 -3.48 1.27 -9.65
N CYS A 14 -3.56 2.56 -9.97
CA CYS A 14 -2.93 3.17 -11.15
C CYS A 14 -1.43 3.43 -10.99
N PHE A 15 -0.86 3.26 -9.80
CA PHE A 15 0.55 3.52 -9.55
C PHE A 15 1.36 2.21 -9.55
N PRO A 16 2.56 2.20 -10.14
CA PRO A 16 3.49 1.10 -9.94
C PRO A 16 3.89 1.06 -8.46
N LEU A 17 3.88 -0.12 -7.87
CA LEU A 17 4.14 -0.33 -6.45
C LEU A 17 5.40 -1.18 -6.29
N GLU A 18 6.13 -0.90 -5.23
CA GLU A 18 7.31 -1.67 -4.86
C GLU A 18 7.34 -1.93 -3.36
N ARG A 19 8.00 -3.03 -3.00
CA ARG A 19 8.22 -3.42 -1.60
C ARG A 19 9.69 -3.67 -1.30
N SER A 20 10.07 -3.51 -0.05
CA SER A 20 11.45 -3.75 0.40
C SER A 20 11.47 -4.31 1.82
N LEU A 21 12.44 -5.16 2.15
CA LEU A 21 12.67 -5.63 3.53
C LEU A 21 13.56 -4.65 4.32
N ASP A 22 14.44 -3.92 3.63
CA ASP A 22 15.59 -3.25 4.23
C ASP A 22 15.82 -1.82 3.73
N PHE A 23 14.94 -1.29 2.87
CA PHE A 23 15.08 -0.03 2.12
C PHE A 23 16.23 0.01 1.09
N LEU A 24 17.04 -1.04 0.97
CA LEU A 24 18.19 -1.10 0.06
C LEU A 24 17.80 -1.69 -1.29
N SER A 25 17.00 -2.76 -1.29
CA SER A 25 16.49 -3.40 -2.50
C SER A 25 14.97 -3.32 -2.55
N TRP A 26 14.43 -2.85 -3.68
CA TRP A 26 13.01 -2.74 -3.93
C TRP A 26 12.58 -3.72 -5.03
N GLU A 27 11.54 -4.50 -4.75
CA GLU A 27 10.93 -5.46 -5.66
C GLU A 27 9.59 -4.91 -6.14
N ASP A 28 9.31 -5.06 -7.44
CA ASP A 28 8.00 -4.72 -7.98
C ASP A 28 6.91 -5.64 -7.39
N ILE A 29 5.77 -5.06 -7.04
CA ILE A 29 4.58 -5.79 -6.57
C ILE A 29 3.35 -5.27 -7.30
N SER A 30 2.47 -6.16 -7.75
CA SER A 30 1.21 -5.73 -8.36
C SER A 30 0.22 -5.24 -7.30
N TYR A 31 -0.67 -4.33 -7.66
CA TYR A 31 -1.75 -3.90 -6.76
C TYR A 31 -2.63 -5.09 -6.33
N GLN A 32 -2.86 -6.06 -7.22
CA GLN A 32 -3.65 -7.24 -6.89
C GLN A 32 -2.96 -8.12 -5.84
N ASP A 33 -1.66 -8.38 -5.98
CA ASP A 33 -0.91 -9.14 -4.97
C ASP A 33 -0.91 -8.41 -3.63
N LEU A 34 -0.70 -7.09 -3.64
CA LEU A 34 -0.77 -6.27 -2.43
C LEU A 34 -2.17 -6.35 -1.78
N LEU A 35 -3.24 -6.30 -2.58
CA LEU A 35 -4.60 -6.40 -2.09
C LEU A 35 -4.85 -7.75 -1.41
N GLU A 36 -4.49 -8.86 -2.07
CA GLU A 36 -4.77 -10.20 -1.59
C GLU A 36 -3.88 -10.64 -0.42
N THR A 37 -2.62 -10.17 -0.37
CA THR A 37 -1.63 -10.63 0.61
C THR A 37 -1.42 -9.68 1.78
N VAL A 38 -1.78 -8.40 1.63
CA VAL A 38 -1.54 -7.36 2.65
C VAL A 38 -2.83 -6.68 3.03
N LEU A 39 -3.51 -6.00 2.10
CA LEU A 39 -4.65 -5.15 2.43
C LEU A 39 -5.86 -5.94 2.93
N LYS A 40 -6.06 -7.18 2.46
CA LYS A 40 -7.15 -8.06 2.89
C LYS A 40 -7.13 -8.38 4.38
N ASP A 41 -5.95 -8.40 4.99
CA ASP A 41 -5.76 -8.71 6.40
C ASP A 41 -5.71 -7.46 7.29
N LEU A 42 -5.74 -6.27 6.70
CA LEU A 42 -5.79 -5.00 7.43
C LEU A 42 -7.23 -4.64 7.80
N ASP A 43 -7.39 -3.99 8.95
CA ASP A 43 -8.62 -3.26 9.21
C ASP A 43 -8.72 -2.01 8.33
N ASP A 44 -9.96 -1.53 8.11
CA ASP A 44 -10.25 -0.35 7.29
C ASP A 44 -9.37 0.86 7.67
N ASP A 45 -9.16 1.13 8.96
CA ASP A 45 -8.39 2.31 9.40
C ASP A 45 -6.90 2.19 9.02
N GLN A 46 -6.33 0.98 9.15
CA GLN A 46 -4.97 0.70 8.71
C GLN A 46 -4.83 0.78 7.19
N ALA A 47 -5.77 0.21 6.45
CA ALA A 47 -5.73 0.19 5.00
C ALA A 47 -5.90 1.61 4.42
N HIS A 48 -6.74 2.46 5.03
CA HIS A 48 -6.85 3.87 4.69
C HIS A 48 -5.55 4.66 4.95
N ARG A 49 -4.91 4.44 6.10
CA ARG A 49 -3.61 5.08 6.41
C ARG A 49 -2.53 4.65 5.44
N PHE A 50 -2.49 3.36 5.10
CA PHE A 50 -1.58 2.81 4.12
C PHE A 50 -1.73 3.51 2.77
N CYS A 51 -2.93 3.52 2.18
CA CYS A 51 -3.16 4.13 0.87
C CYS A 51 -2.79 5.61 0.87
N ARG A 52 -3.15 6.35 1.93
CA ARG A 52 -2.83 7.78 2.05
C ARG A 52 -1.32 8.04 2.08
N VAL A 53 -0.55 7.26 2.85
CA VAL A 53 0.90 7.44 2.96
C VAL A 53 1.61 7.07 1.66
N VAL A 54 1.24 5.91 1.10
CA VAL A 54 1.82 5.37 -0.13
C VAL A 54 1.54 6.28 -1.32
N ARG A 55 0.31 6.79 -1.47
CA ARG A 55 -0.03 7.77 -2.51
C ARG A 55 0.74 9.08 -2.36
N GLY A 56 1.04 9.49 -1.13
CA GLY A 56 1.89 10.64 -0.84
C GLY A 56 3.37 10.44 -1.21
N GLY A 57 3.76 9.27 -1.75
CA GLY A 57 5.14 8.94 -2.08
C GLY A 57 5.96 8.42 -0.90
N SER A 58 5.41 8.46 0.32
CA SER A 58 6.13 7.95 1.48
C SER A 58 6.04 6.44 1.55
N SER A 59 7.09 5.80 2.08
CA SER A 59 7.05 4.38 2.39
C SER A 59 6.24 4.10 3.65
N PHE A 60 5.46 3.03 3.63
CA PHE A 60 4.69 2.56 4.77
C PHE A 60 5.15 1.14 5.15
N LYS A 61 5.44 0.91 6.44
CA LYS A 61 5.81 -0.42 6.95
C LYS A 61 4.58 -1.23 7.30
N LEU A 62 4.43 -2.41 6.71
CA LEU A 62 3.46 -3.42 7.12
C LEU A 62 4.17 -4.76 7.30
N ASN A 63 3.97 -5.37 8.46
CA ASN A 63 4.67 -6.60 8.85
C ASN A 63 6.19 -6.42 8.71
N ASN A 64 6.83 -7.26 7.90
CA ASN A 64 8.27 -7.24 7.65
C ASN A 64 8.69 -6.40 6.43
N TYR A 65 7.73 -5.89 5.66
CA TYR A 65 8.01 -5.17 4.41
C TYR A 65 7.64 -3.70 4.53
N PHE A 66 8.38 -2.88 3.80
CA PHE A 66 8.05 -1.51 3.46
C PHE A 66 7.43 -1.49 2.07
N TYR A 67 6.43 -0.65 1.88
CA TYR A 67 5.71 -0.49 0.62
C TYR A 67 5.70 0.98 0.22
N ARG A 68 5.85 1.27 -1.07
CA ARG A 68 5.67 2.62 -1.61
C ARG A 68 5.27 2.55 -3.08
N ILE A 69 4.87 3.70 -3.62
CA ILE A 69 4.82 3.88 -5.07
C ILE A 69 6.24 3.92 -5.61
N LYS A 70 6.47 3.25 -6.72
CA LYS A 70 7.74 3.31 -7.44
C LYS A 70 7.88 4.70 -8.03
N PHE A 71 8.97 5.36 -7.66
CA PHE A 71 9.35 6.64 -8.26
C PHE A 71 10.11 6.36 -9.56
N ASN A 72 9.64 6.94 -10.66
CA ASN A 72 10.38 6.99 -11.92
C ASN A 72 11.50 8.05 -11.85
#